data_AF-A0A662DV15-F1
#
_entry.id   AF-A0A662DV15-F1
#
_cell.length_a   1.000
_cell.length_b   1.000
_cell.length_c   1.000
_cell.angle_alpha   90.00
_cell.angle_beta   90.00
_cell.angle_gamma   90.00
#
_symmetry.space_group_name_H-M   'P 1'
#
loop_
_entity.id
_entity.type
_entity.pdbx_description
1 polymer ?
#
loop_
_entity_poly.entity_id
_entity_poly.type
_entity_poly.pdbx_seq_one_letter_code
_entity_poly.pdbx_strand_id
1 'polypeptide(L)' 'MIVLDGHSLTVEKLVRIARNGEKVELHRDAKERIQKCREMLEEKIQKHEIMYGVNTGIGEFSEVVLDDEQVKEFQKYLIY' A
#
# COMPACT_ATOMS: atom_id res chain seq x y z
N MET A 1 21.71 -10.64 -2.82
CA MET A 1 20.68 -9.61 -2.58
C MET A 1 19.66 -9.71 -3.71
N ILE A 2 18.36 -9.63 -3.42
CA ILE A 2 17.28 -9.67 -4.42
C ILE A 2 16.66 -8.29 -4.56
N VAL A 3 16.59 -7.78 -5.79
CA VAL A 3 15.95 -6.50 -6.11
C VAL A 3 14.52 -6.77 -6.58
N LEU A 4 13.54 -6.17 -5.91
CA LEU A 4 12.13 -6.28 -6.24
C LEU A 4 11.72 -5.12 -7.15
N ASP A 5 11.30 -5.45 -8.37
CA ASP A 5 10.85 -4.50 -9.40
C ASP A 5 9.32 -4.49 -9.60
N GLY A 6 8.60 -5.39 -8.93
CA GLY A 6 7.14 -5.56 -9.03
C GLY A 6 6.66 -6.57 -10.09
N HIS A 7 7.57 -7.19 -10.86
CA HIS A 7 7.21 -8.03 -12.01
C HIS A 7 8.05 -9.32 -12.14
N SER A 8 9.29 -9.36 -11.63
CA SER A 8 10.26 -10.44 -11.92
C SER A 8 10.57 -11.38 -10.74
N LEU A 9 9.71 -11.42 -9.72
CA LEU A 9 9.86 -12.35 -8.60
C LEU A 9 9.50 -13.78 -9.03
N THR A 10 10.42 -14.71 -8.80
CA THR A 10 10.21 -16.15 -9.06
C THR A 10 10.12 -16.94 -7.75
N VAL A 11 9.64 -18.18 -7.82
CA VAL A 11 9.54 -19.07 -6.65
C VAL A 11 10.93 -19.35 -6.06
N GLU A 12 11.95 -19.50 -6.89
CA GLU A 12 13.33 -19.75 -6.45
C GLU A 12 13.88 -18.54 -5.68
N LYS A 13 13.64 -17.32 -6.18
CA LYS A 13 13.99 -16.08 -5.48
C LYS A 13 13.23 -16.00 -4.14
N LEU A 14 11.93 -16.33 -4.12
CA LEU A 14 11.13 -16.34 -2.90
C LEU A 14 11.65 -17.32 -1.84
N VAL A 15 12.03 -18.54 -2.24
CA VAL A 15 12.61 -19.54 -1.34
C VAL A 15 13.90 -19.02 -0.70
N ARG A 16 14.78 -18.36 -1.47
CA ARG A 16 16.00 -17.75 -0.94
C ARG A 16 15.72 -16.68 0.10
N ILE A 17 14.70 -15.85 -0.11
CA ILE A 17 14.30 -14.82 0.86
C ILE A 17 13.76 -15.48 2.14
N ALA A 18 12.74 -16.32 2.01
CA ALA A 18 11.98 -16.82 3.15
C ALA A 18 12.72 -17.88 3.99
N ARG A 19 13.52 -18.74 3.35
CA ARG A 19 14.20 -19.86 4.05
C ARG A 19 15.67 -19.59 4.34
N ASN A 20 16.32 -18.76 3.53
CA ASN A 20 17.78 -18.55 3.62
C ASN A 20 18.15 -17.13 4.07
N GLY A 21 17.16 -16.26 4.36
CA GLY A 21 17.40 -14.91 4.88
C GLY A 21 18.07 -13.96 3.89
N GLU A 22 17.91 -14.20 2.58
CA GLU A 22 18.47 -13.33 1.56
C GLU A 22 17.91 -11.90 1.67
N LYS A 23 18.78 -10.89 1.73
CA LYS A 23 18.36 -9.48 1.82
C LYS A 23 17.63 -9.03 0.55
N VAL A 24 16.61 -8.20 0.74
CA VAL A 24 15.81 -7.59 -0.33
C VAL A 24 15.98 -6.08 -0.37
N GLU A 25 15.89 -5.51 -1.57
CA GLU A 25 15.80 -4.08 -1.80
C GLU A 25 14.76 -3.76 -2.89
N LEU A 26 14.28 -2.52 -2.91
CA LEU A 26 13.38 -2.06 -3.97
C LEU A 26 14.18 -1.53 -5.16
N HIS A 27 13.78 -1.90 -6.36
CA HIS A 27 14.29 -1.25 -7.56
C HIS A 27 13.93 0.25 -7.53
N ARG A 28 14.82 1.10 -8.02
CA ARG A 28 14.62 2.55 -8.06
C ARG A 28 13.29 2.91 -8.75
N ASP A 29 13.05 2.36 -9.94
CA ASP A 29 11.83 2.62 -10.70
C ASP A 29 10.56 2.14 -9.98
N ALA A 30 10.65 1.06 -9.18
CA ALA A 30 9.52 0.61 -8.37
C ALA A 30 9.20 1.62 -7.27
N LYS A 31 10.23 2.20 -6.63
CA LYS A 31 10.09 3.28 -5.66
C LYS A 31 9.47 4.54 -6.29
N GLU A 32 9.90 4.91 -7.49
CA GLU A 32 9.32 6.05 -8.23
C GLU A 32 7.83 5.82 -8.56
N ARG A 33 7.43 4.60 -8.95
CA ARG A 33 6.01 4.26 -9.17
C ARG A 33 5.19 4.33 -7.89
N ILE A 34 5.70 3.82 -6.78
CA ILE A 34 5.04 3.90 -5.46
C ILE A 34 4.79 5.36 -5.08
N GLN A 35 5.81 6.22 -5.23
CA GLN A 35 5.70 7.64 -4.91
C GLN A 35 4.66 8.35 -5.77
N LYS A 36 4.68 8.12 -7.09
CA LYS A 36 3.69 8.70 -8.02
C LYS A 36 2.26 8.25 -7.70
N CYS A 37 2.07 6.97 -7.37
CA CYS A 37 0.75 6.47 -6.95
C CYS A 37 0.29 7.14 -5.64
N ARG A 38 1.21 7.37 -4.70
CA ARG A 38 0.87 8.06 -3.45
C ARG A 38 0.47 9.51 -3.69
N GLU A 39 1.21 10.24 -4.52
CA GLU A 39 0.89 11.63 -4.88
C GLU A 39 -0.49 11.75 -5.52
N MET A 40 -0.82 10.86 -6.46
CA MET A 40 -2.15 10.81 -7.05
C MET A 40 -3.26 10.57 -6.00
N LEU A 41 -3.03 9.70 -5.01
CA LEU A 41 -3.99 9.48 -3.92
C LEU A 41 -4.15 10.73 -3.05
N GLU A 42 -3.06 11.41 -2.69
CA GLU A 42 -3.11 12.64 -1.91
C GLU A 42 -3.91 13.74 -2.61
N GLU A 43 -3.71 13.92 -3.92
CA GLU A 43 -4.49 14.89 -4.72
C GLU A 43 -5.99 14.58 -4.70
N LYS A 44 -6.37 13.30 -4.75
CA LYS A 44 -7.77 12.87 -4.71
C LYS A 44 -8.40 13.09 -3.32
N ILE A 45 -7.64 12.83 -2.26
CA ILE A 45 -8.07 13.11 -0.87
C ILE A 45 -8.31 14.61 -0.69
N GLN A 46 -7.39 15.47 -1.16
CA GLN A 46 -7.53 16.92 -1.08
C GLN A 46 -8.73 17.46 -1.88
N LYS A 47 -9.11 16.79 -2.97
CA LYS A 47 -10.32 17.10 -3.74
C LYS A 47 -11.60 16.55 -3.11
N HIS A 48 -11.52 15.92 -1.94
CA HIS A 48 -12.62 15.24 -1.26
C HIS A 48 -13.30 14.18 -2.13
N GLU A 49 -12.54 13.50 -3.00
CA GLU A 49 -13.04 12.35 -3.75
C GLU A 49 -13.31 11.18 -2.78
N ILE A 50 -14.49 10.58 -2.88
CA ILE A 50 -14.87 9.42 -2.04
C ILE A 50 -14.21 8.17 -2.63
N MET A 51 -13.43 7.46 -1.81
CA MET A 51 -12.59 6.35 -2.22
C MET A 51 -12.63 5.20 -1.20
N TYR A 52 -13.09 4.04 -1.68
CA TYR A 52 -13.24 2.81 -0.89
C TYR A 52 -11.97 2.43 -0.13
N GLY A 53 -12.06 2.31 1.20
CA GLY A 53 -10.95 1.91 2.07
C GLY A 53 -9.83 2.95 2.21
N VAL A 54 -9.99 4.14 1.62
CA VAL A 54 -9.08 5.28 1.78
C VAL A 54 -9.69 6.28 2.75
N ASN A 55 -10.84 6.87 2.40
CA ASN A 55 -11.62 7.77 3.25
C ASN A 55 -13.04 7.26 3.50
N THR A 56 -13.27 5.97 3.25
CA THR A 56 -14.48 5.27 3.68
C THR A 56 -14.11 4.08 4.55
N GLY A 57 -15.10 3.51 5.23
CA GLY A 57 -14.98 2.16 5.77
C GLY A 57 -14.82 1.09 4.68
N ILE A 58 -14.69 -0.16 5.10
CA ILE A 58 -14.66 -1.34 4.21
C ILE A 58 -15.87 -2.24 4.48
N GLY A 59 -16.21 -3.10 3.52
CA GLY A 59 -17.33 -4.04 3.66
C GLY A 59 -18.65 -3.32 3.93
N GLU A 60 -19.33 -3.69 5.02
CA GLU A 60 -20.61 -3.09 5.43
C GLU A 60 -20.52 -1.59 5.70
N PHE A 61 -19.34 -1.08 6.08
CA PHE A 61 -19.11 0.35 6.33
C PHE A 61 -18.62 1.12 5.10
N SER A 62 -18.71 0.54 3.90
CA SER A 62 -18.22 1.14 2.65
C SER A 62 -18.93 2.44 2.26
N GLU A 63 -20.15 2.66 2.74
CA GLU A 63 -20.93 3.88 2.50
C GLU A 63 -20.63 5.00 3.51
N VAL A 64 -19.85 4.72 4.56
CA VAL A 64 -19.52 5.68 5.60
C VAL A 64 -18.25 6.43 5.21
N VAL A 65 -18.36 7.74 4.96
CA VAL A 65 -17.23 8.64 4.77
C VAL A 65 -16.62 8.96 6.13
N LEU A 66 -15.30 8.83 6.24
CA LEU A 66 -14.51 9.07 7.43
C LEU A 66 -13.78 10.41 7.32
N ASP A 67 -13.71 11.16 8.41
CA ASP A 67 -12.80 12.31 8.53
C ASP A 67 -11.33 11.86 8.71
N ASP A 68 -10.39 12.81 8.61
CA ASP A 68 -8.95 12.49 8.64
C ASP A 68 -8.50 11.76 9.93
N GLU A 69 -9.08 12.10 11.08
CA GLU A 69 -8.71 11.45 12.35
C GLU A 69 -9.35 10.07 12.44
N GLN A 70 -10.60 9.93 11.99
CA GLN A 70 -11.27 8.64 11.85
C GLN A 70 -10.54 7.71 10.89
N VAL A 71 -10.04 8.20 9.75
CA VAL A 71 -9.22 7.41 8.81
C VAL A 71 -7.97 6.88 9.51
N LYS A 72 -7.27 7.73 10.24
CA LYS A 72 -6.04 7.36 10.96
C LYS A 72 -6.29 6.28 12.02
N GLU A 73 -7.36 6.40 12.80
CA GLU A 73 -7.74 5.39 13.79
C GLU A 73 -8.25 4.11 13.12
N PHE A 74 -9.06 4.23 12.06
CA PHE A 74 -9.58 3.10 11.30
C PHE A 74 -8.46 2.24 10.69
N GLN A 75 -7.42 2.84 10.11
CA GLN A 75 -6.28 2.11 9.56
C GLN A 75 -5.51 1.32 10.62
N LYS A 76 -5.47 1.78 11.88
CA LYS A 76 -4.90 1.02 13.01
C LYS A 76 -5.78 -0.18 13.36
N TYR A 77 -7.09 0.03 13.49
CA TYR A 77 -8.04 -1.04 13.82
C TYR A 77 -8.17 -2.11 12.74
N LEU A 78 -7.86 -1.80 11.49
CA LEU A 78 -7.88 -2.81 10.43
C LEU A 78 -6.81 -3.90 10.62
N ILE A 79 -5.71 -3.58 11.29
CA ILE A 79 -4.55 -4.47 11.46
C ILE A 79 -4.57 -5.16 12.84
N TYR A 80 -5.19 -4.54 13.84
CA TYR A 80 -5.27 -5.03 15.22
C TYR A 80 -6.50 -5.92 15.43
#